data_AF-A0A5J4IQG0-F1
#
_entry.id   AF-A0A5J4IQG0-F1
#
_cell.length_a   1.000
_cell.length_b   1.000
_cell.length_c   1.000
_cell.angle_alpha   90.00
_cell.angle_beta   90.00
_cell.angle_gamma   90.00
#
_symmetry.space_group_name_H-M   'P 1'
#
loop_
_entity.id
_entity.type
_entity.pdbx_description
1 polymer ?
#
loop_
_entity_poly.entity_id
_entity_poly.type
_entity_poly.pdbx_seq_one_letter_code
_entity_poly.pdbx_strand_id
1 'polypeptide(L)'
;MNATFLKSILIISALISVVVVGCVSCSEEDDTAVAEGETTGDGLVLAVDSSLFLTNDGSVIITTVPCTLSDGTVTDCYQIVATSTPADHQMGPWCPENIADGDEAGGIWLENGQVYDVDGAFIENMATFYNDDTWLMYNENGDIFITETEEDCANAANPNVGEEYENFCVECLPSYVADLTQTYLIPITPVKLSSSENFGGDGPGGGNGPSVRGIAFNGVRYDAPAPTDAILGAYTLAPFDDAGGHINLNAGYHYHAATGVNTQLAQDDGHAAMIGYAIDGHGFYAQLDAEGNEPTGLDDCRGHEDETRGYHYHADAPGSNNFINCLNGAYAN
;
A
#
# COMPACT_ATOMS: atom_id res chain seq x y z
N MET A 1 61.05 83.98 -37.18
CA MET A 1 61.19 83.54 -35.78
C MET A 1 60.43 82.23 -35.63
N ASN A 2 61.10 81.25 -35.01
CA ASN A 2 60.67 79.90 -34.63
C ASN A 2 60.49 78.86 -35.77
N ALA A 3 61.36 77.86 -35.94
CA ALA A 3 61.86 76.78 -35.05
C ALA A 3 60.88 75.58 -35.06
N THR A 4 61.14 74.48 -35.79
CA THR A 4 62.02 73.30 -35.57
C THR A 4 61.31 72.05 -35.03
N PHE A 5 61.82 70.90 -35.50
CA PHE A 5 62.05 69.63 -34.78
C PHE A 5 60.99 68.51 -34.75
N LEU A 6 61.39 67.39 -35.40
CA LEU A 6 61.26 66.00 -34.96
C LEU A 6 61.28 65.83 -33.42
N LYS A 7 60.55 64.84 -32.89
CA LYS A 7 61.08 63.84 -31.94
C LYS A 7 60.09 62.72 -31.63
N SER A 8 60.59 61.48 -31.73
CA SER A 8 60.10 60.28 -31.06
C SER A 8 60.19 60.39 -29.53
N ILE A 9 59.38 59.61 -28.79
CA ILE A 9 59.66 58.92 -27.49
C ILE A 9 58.36 58.16 -27.12
N LEU A 10 58.34 56.82 -27.25
CA LEU A 10 58.28 55.82 -26.16
C LEU A 10 57.45 56.23 -24.94
N ILE A 11 56.48 55.39 -24.51
CA ILE A 11 56.27 54.99 -23.10
C ILE A 11 55.05 54.05 -22.93
N ILE A 12 55.35 52.89 -22.34
CA ILE A 12 54.58 52.07 -21.37
C ILE A 12 53.48 51.11 -21.87
N SER A 13 53.82 49.84 -21.70
CA SER A 13 52.98 48.65 -21.62
C SER A 13 51.88 48.74 -20.55
N ALA A 14 50.67 48.29 -20.89
CA ALA A 14 49.76 47.66 -19.94
C ALA A 14 49.01 46.53 -20.67
N LEU A 15 49.40 45.29 -20.39
CA LEU A 15 48.59 44.12 -20.69
C LEU A 15 47.32 44.21 -19.84
N ILE A 16 46.17 44.38 -20.47
CA ILE A 16 44.86 44.15 -19.86
C ILE A 16 44.43 42.76 -20.28
N SER A 17 44.48 41.83 -19.33
CA SER A 17 43.89 40.50 -19.45
C SER A 17 42.37 40.66 -19.36
N VAL A 18 41.67 40.43 -20.47
CA VAL A 18 40.20 40.41 -20.51
C VAL A 18 39.76 39.05 -19.98
N VAL A 19 39.26 39.05 -18.74
CA VAL A 19 38.49 37.95 -18.17
C VAL A 19 37.11 37.99 -18.82
N VAL A 20 36.84 37.04 -19.70
CA VAL A 20 35.49 36.79 -20.22
C VAL A 20 34.71 36.06 -19.14
N VAL A 21 33.84 36.79 -18.44
CA VAL A 21 32.80 36.24 -17.59
C VAL A 21 31.69 35.74 -18.52
N GLY A 22 31.58 34.42 -18.67
CA GLY A 22 30.43 33.80 -19.33
C GLY A 22 29.22 33.89 -18.40
N CYS A 23 28.21 34.66 -18.79
CA CYS A 23 26.90 34.62 -18.13
C CYS A 23 26.22 33.29 -18.48
N VAL A 24 26.02 32.45 -17.47
CA VAL A 24 25.10 31.32 -17.52
C VAL A 24 23.68 31.88 -17.58
N SER A 25 22.97 31.57 -18.64
CA SER A 25 21.54 31.83 -18.80
C SER A 25 20.81 30.67 -18.15
N CYS A 26 20.19 30.89 -16.99
CA CYS A 26 19.27 29.93 -16.40
C CYS A 26 17.94 30.01 -17.17
N SER A 27 17.59 28.95 -17.90
CA SER A 27 16.20 28.63 -18.20
C SER A 27 15.65 27.85 -17.01
N GLU A 28 14.51 28.29 -16.48
CA GLU A 28 13.75 27.57 -15.47
C GLU A 28 13.33 26.22 -16.08
N GLU A 29 13.90 25.13 -15.56
CA GLU A 29 13.41 23.78 -15.77
C GLU A 29 12.52 23.43 -14.59
N ASP A 30 11.35 22.90 -14.91
CA ASP A 30 10.34 22.38 -13.99
C ASP A 30 10.94 21.13 -13.33
N ASP A 31 11.28 21.20 -12.04
CA ASP A 31 11.81 20.08 -11.28
C ASP A 31 10.68 19.07 -11.00
N THR A 32 10.39 18.20 -11.96
CA THR A 32 9.85 16.87 -11.66
C THR A 32 11.01 16.04 -11.13
N ALA A 33 11.06 15.84 -9.82
CA ALA A 33 12.04 14.96 -9.18
C ALA A 33 11.87 13.53 -9.74
N VAL A 34 12.80 13.10 -10.57
CA VAL A 34 12.92 11.70 -11.00
C VAL A 34 13.62 10.95 -9.87
N ALA A 35 13.03 9.86 -9.39
CA ALA A 35 13.66 8.99 -8.39
C ALA A 35 15.10 8.63 -8.81
N GLU A 36 16.07 8.72 -7.89
CA GLU A 36 17.45 8.34 -8.17
C GLU A 36 17.53 6.82 -8.38
N GLY A 37 17.54 6.41 -9.64
CA GLY A 37 17.70 5.01 -10.04
C GLY A 37 19.16 4.62 -10.21
N GLU A 38 19.57 3.49 -9.64
CA GLU A 38 20.87 2.89 -9.90
C GLU A 38 20.72 1.74 -10.91
N THR A 39 21.52 1.75 -11.98
CA THR A 39 21.61 0.62 -12.90
C THR A 39 22.65 -0.36 -12.39
N THR A 40 22.20 -1.53 -11.95
CA THR A 40 23.08 -2.62 -11.51
C THR A 40 23.23 -3.66 -12.62
N GLY A 41 24.05 -4.70 -12.39
CA GLY A 41 24.12 -5.85 -13.30
C GLY A 41 22.77 -6.58 -13.46
N ASP A 42 21.82 -6.32 -12.56
CA ASP A 42 20.52 -6.98 -12.46
C ASP A 42 19.33 -6.09 -12.88
N GLY A 43 19.60 -4.90 -13.45
CA GLY A 43 18.58 -3.99 -13.96
C GLY A 43 18.55 -2.60 -13.31
N LEU A 44 17.52 -1.82 -13.63
CA LEU A 44 17.22 -0.55 -12.95
C LEU A 44 16.62 -0.86 -11.57
N VAL A 45 17.15 -0.22 -10.52
CA VAL A 45 16.58 -0.25 -9.17
C VAL A 45 16.27 1.17 -8.76
N LEU A 46 15.00 1.44 -8.44
CA LEU A 46 14.57 2.72 -7.87
C LEU A 46 14.53 2.62 -6.35
N ALA A 47 15.11 3.62 -5.69
CA ALA A 47 14.97 3.75 -4.24
C ALA A 47 13.51 4.07 -3.87
N VAL A 48 13.10 3.64 -2.67
CA VAL A 48 11.85 4.06 -2.05
C VAL A 48 11.88 5.59 -1.91
N ASP A 49 10.86 6.27 -2.45
CA ASP A 49 10.69 7.70 -2.30
C ASP A 49 9.80 7.96 -1.08
N SER A 50 10.44 8.30 0.03
CA SER A 50 9.73 8.59 1.29
C SER A 50 8.83 9.83 1.20
N SER A 51 8.99 10.69 0.20
CA SER A 51 8.14 11.88 0.02
C SER A 51 6.73 11.55 -0.49
N LEU A 52 6.53 10.34 -1.03
CA LEU A 52 5.22 9.88 -1.48
C LEU A 52 4.28 9.50 -0.33
N PHE A 53 4.80 9.26 0.87
CA PHE A 53 3.98 8.93 2.02
C PHE A 53 3.28 10.16 2.61
N LEU A 54 2.06 9.95 3.11
CA LEU A 54 1.18 11.00 3.63
C LEU A 54 1.58 11.41 5.06
N THR A 55 2.68 12.15 5.17
CA THR A 55 3.27 12.54 6.48
C THR A 55 2.73 13.86 7.05
N ASN A 56 1.90 14.59 6.29
CA ASN A 56 1.52 15.98 6.58
C ASN A 56 0.75 16.19 7.90
N ASP A 57 -0.04 15.20 8.32
CA ASP A 57 -0.86 15.27 9.54
C ASP A 57 -0.26 14.51 10.73
N GLY A 58 0.90 13.87 10.52
CA GLY A 58 1.58 13.06 11.53
C GLY A 58 1.02 11.65 11.72
N SER A 59 0.04 11.22 10.91
CA SER A 59 -0.45 9.83 10.89
C SER A 59 0.64 8.86 10.44
N VAL A 60 1.55 9.31 9.57
CA VAL A 60 2.74 8.57 9.13
C VAL A 60 3.99 9.34 9.52
N ILE A 61 4.92 8.66 10.21
CA ILE A 61 6.24 9.17 10.58
C ILE A 61 7.29 8.26 9.95
N ILE A 62 8.22 8.85 9.22
CA ILE A 62 9.31 8.11 8.57
C ILE A 62 10.64 8.55 9.15
N THR A 63 11.46 7.57 9.52
CA THR A 63 12.84 7.79 9.93
C THR A 63 13.76 6.81 9.22
N THR A 64 15.04 7.17 9.06
CA THR A 64 16.04 6.26 8.51
C THR A 64 16.78 5.56 9.64
N VAL A 65 16.87 4.24 9.55
CA VAL A 65 17.59 3.38 10.51
C VAL A 65 18.43 2.34 9.78
N PRO A 66 19.59 1.94 10.33
CA PRO A 66 20.32 0.81 9.78
C PRO A 66 19.52 -0.49 9.98
N CYS A 67 19.53 -1.37 8.98
CA CYS A 67 18.85 -2.66 9.01
C CYS A 67 19.71 -3.77 8.37
N THR A 68 19.29 -5.02 8.56
CA THR A 68 19.86 -6.18 7.87
C THR A 68 18.76 -6.92 7.14
N LEU A 69 18.91 -7.09 5.83
CA LEU A 69 17.92 -7.75 4.99
C LEU A 69 18.01 -9.28 5.13
N SER A 70 17.00 -9.97 4.63
CA SER A 70 16.87 -11.43 4.65
C SER A 70 18.02 -12.17 3.95
N ASP A 71 18.69 -11.56 2.97
CA ASP A 71 19.89 -12.08 2.31
C ASP A 71 21.21 -11.82 3.06
N GLY A 72 21.14 -11.09 4.19
CA GLY A 72 22.28 -10.67 4.99
C GLY A 72 22.88 -9.32 4.59
N THR A 73 22.35 -8.63 3.59
CA THR A 73 22.77 -7.28 3.20
C THR A 73 22.54 -6.29 4.33
N VAL A 74 23.57 -5.52 4.70
CA VAL A 74 23.47 -4.42 5.67
C VAL A 74 23.30 -3.13 4.91
N THR A 75 22.19 -2.43 5.15
CA THR A 75 21.80 -1.21 4.45
C THR A 75 21.03 -0.27 5.39
N ASP A 76 20.55 0.85 4.85
CA ASP A 76 19.60 1.72 5.52
C ASP A 76 18.16 1.36 5.08
N CYS A 77 17.25 1.34 6.05
CA CYS A 77 15.82 1.14 5.87
C CYS A 77 15.06 2.40 6.30
N TYR A 78 13.90 2.61 5.71
CA TYR A 78 12.89 3.46 6.32
C TYR A 78 12.14 2.69 7.40
N GLN A 79 12.13 3.24 8.61
CA GLN A 79 11.20 2.90 9.66
C GLN A 79 9.96 3.77 9.52
N ILE A 80 8.85 3.14 9.17
CA ILE A 80 7.54 3.77 8.98
C ILE A 80 6.72 3.46 10.21
N VAL A 81 6.37 4.49 10.98
CA VAL A 81 5.44 4.40 12.09
C VAL A 81 4.12 5.02 11.65
N ALA A 82 3.05 4.22 11.60
CA ALA A 82 1.74 4.65 11.14
C ALA A 82 0.67 4.51 12.24
N THR A 83 -0.27 5.44 12.32
CA THR A 83 -1.48 5.30 13.14
C THR A 83 -2.47 4.33 12.47
N SER A 84 -3.40 3.78 13.24
CA SER A 84 -4.45 2.88 12.73
C SER A 84 -5.63 3.63 12.08
N THR A 85 -5.44 4.88 11.66
CA THR A 85 -6.49 5.74 11.10
C THR A 85 -5.92 6.46 9.87
N PRO A 86 -6.17 5.95 8.66
CA PRO A 86 -5.66 6.56 7.44
C PRO A 86 -6.24 7.97 7.22
N ALA A 87 -5.43 8.85 6.64
CA ALA A 87 -5.78 10.26 6.43
C ALA A 87 -6.56 10.54 5.13
N ASP A 88 -6.53 9.60 4.18
CA ASP A 88 -6.96 9.78 2.79
C ASP A 88 -8.32 9.17 2.46
N HIS A 89 -8.90 8.39 3.37
CA HIS A 89 -10.28 7.92 3.25
C HIS A 89 -10.93 7.72 4.63
N GLN A 90 -12.25 7.64 4.64
CA GLN A 90 -13.00 7.26 5.84
C GLN A 90 -12.94 5.73 6.00
N MET A 91 -12.78 5.24 7.24
CA MET A 91 -12.94 3.82 7.54
C MET A 91 -14.41 3.47 7.70
N GLY A 92 -14.80 2.29 7.22
CA GLY A 92 -16.19 1.86 7.22
C GLY A 92 -17.06 2.64 6.22
N PRO A 93 -18.35 2.30 6.12
CA PRO A 93 -19.06 1.29 6.93
C PRO A 93 -18.65 -0.15 6.61
N TRP A 94 -19.01 -1.09 7.50
CA TRP A 94 -18.76 -2.53 7.31
C TRP A 94 -20.07 -3.34 7.31
N CYS A 95 -20.90 -3.14 8.33
CA CYS A 95 -22.15 -3.87 8.52
C CYS A 95 -23.36 -2.95 8.33
N PRO A 96 -24.32 -3.28 7.44
CA PRO A 96 -25.59 -2.59 7.37
C PRO A 96 -26.43 -2.86 8.63
N GLU A 97 -27.27 -1.91 9.04
CA GLU A 97 -28.07 -2.01 10.27
C GLU A 97 -29.36 -2.83 10.06
N ASN A 98 -29.88 -2.87 8.83
CA ASN A 98 -31.12 -3.56 8.49
C ASN A 98 -31.05 -4.23 7.10
N ILE A 99 -31.80 -5.32 6.90
CA ILE A 99 -31.90 -6.03 5.60
C ILE A 99 -32.51 -5.18 4.47
N ALA A 100 -33.09 -4.02 4.78
CA ALA A 100 -33.58 -3.06 3.79
C ALA A 100 -32.53 -2.03 3.35
N ASP A 101 -31.35 -2.01 3.98
CA ASP A 101 -30.30 -1.04 3.69
C ASP A 101 -29.59 -1.37 2.37
N GLY A 102 -29.16 -0.32 1.67
CA GLY A 102 -28.41 -0.40 0.40
C GLY A 102 -26.92 -0.65 0.60
N ASP A 103 -26.21 -0.66 -0.52
CA ASP A 103 -24.76 -0.86 -0.58
C ASP A 103 -23.98 0.23 0.16
N GLU A 104 -24.52 1.44 0.26
CA GLU A 104 -23.89 2.56 0.96
C GLU A 104 -23.80 2.40 2.50
N ALA A 105 -24.52 1.41 3.05
CA ALA A 105 -24.61 1.17 4.49
C ALA A 105 -23.68 0.05 4.98
N GLY A 106 -23.09 -0.72 4.07
CA GLY A 106 -22.14 -1.78 4.37
C GLY A 106 -20.85 -1.61 3.60
N GLY A 107 -19.96 -2.58 3.76
CA GLY A 107 -18.74 -2.65 2.98
C GLY A 107 -18.80 -3.77 1.94
N ILE A 108 -17.72 -4.50 1.79
CA ILE A 108 -17.57 -5.60 0.84
C ILE A 108 -17.18 -6.92 1.51
N TRP A 109 -17.54 -8.02 0.84
CA TRP A 109 -17.10 -9.37 1.17
C TRP A 109 -16.41 -10.02 -0.02
N LEU A 110 -15.31 -10.73 0.25
CA LEU A 110 -14.48 -11.38 -0.77
C LEU A 110 -14.77 -12.88 -0.74
N GLU A 111 -15.31 -13.41 -1.84
CA GLU A 111 -15.69 -14.81 -1.90
C GLU A 111 -15.53 -15.36 -3.32
N ASN A 112 -14.89 -16.53 -3.45
CA ASN A 112 -14.70 -17.23 -4.72
C ASN A 112 -14.11 -16.36 -5.86
N GLY A 113 -13.15 -15.48 -5.52
CA GLY A 113 -12.51 -14.62 -6.51
C GLY A 113 -13.35 -13.39 -6.91
N GLN A 114 -14.46 -13.12 -6.22
CA GLN A 114 -15.37 -12.01 -6.51
C GLN A 114 -15.52 -11.09 -5.29
N VAL A 115 -15.93 -9.86 -5.56
CA VAL A 115 -16.31 -8.87 -4.56
C VAL A 115 -17.83 -8.78 -4.55
N TYR A 116 -18.42 -8.82 -3.36
CA TYR A 116 -19.85 -8.65 -3.14
C TYR A 116 -20.06 -7.46 -2.22
N ASP A 117 -20.99 -6.58 -2.55
CA ASP A 117 -21.44 -5.54 -1.63
C ASP A 117 -22.21 -6.22 -0.48
N VAL A 118 -21.86 -5.87 0.75
CA VAL A 118 -22.53 -6.34 1.97
C VAL A 118 -23.68 -5.39 2.26
N ASP A 119 -24.69 -5.41 1.40
CA ASP A 119 -25.95 -4.71 1.61
C ASP A 119 -26.94 -5.57 2.42
N GLY A 120 -28.09 -5.00 2.76
CA GLY A 120 -29.12 -5.72 3.50
C GLY A 120 -29.66 -6.95 2.74
N ALA A 121 -29.71 -6.89 1.40
CA ALA A 121 -30.18 -7.99 0.56
C ALA A 121 -29.19 -9.16 0.52
N PHE A 122 -27.88 -8.88 0.53
CA PHE A 122 -26.82 -9.88 0.65
C PHE A 122 -26.96 -10.63 1.98
N ILE A 123 -27.10 -9.90 3.09
CA ILE A 123 -27.28 -10.47 4.44
C ILE A 123 -28.56 -11.32 4.51
N GLU A 124 -29.69 -10.85 3.95
CA GLU A 124 -30.94 -11.62 3.89
C GLU A 124 -30.77 -12.94 3.12
N ASN A 125 -29.92 -12.93 2.08
CA ASN A 125 -29.75 -14.04 1.14
C ASN A 125 -28.61 -15.02 1.51
N MET A 126 -27.88 -14.83 2.61
CA MET A 126 -26.70 -15.65 2.95
C MET A 126 -26.99 -17.15 3.01
N ALA A 127 -28.13 -17.56 3.54
CA ALA A 127 -28.52 -18.97 3.58
C ALA A 127 -28.61 -19.61 2.19
N THR A 128 -29.14 -18.86 1.20
CA THR A 128 -29.20 -19.32 -0.19
C THR A 128 -27.83 -19.26 -0.85
N PHE A 129 -27.07 -18.20 -0.58
CA PHE A 129 -25.73 -17.98 -1.14
C PHE A 129 -24.76 -19.12 -0.76
N TYR A 130 -24.76 -19.53 0.51
CA TYR A 130 -23.93 -20.64 1.01
C TYR A 130 -24.64 -22.01 0.99
N ASN A 131 -25.92 -22.06 0.62
CA ASN A 131 -26.75 -23.26 0.68
C ASN A 131 -26.72 -23.92 2.08
N ASP A 132 -26.95 -23.11 3.09
CA ASP A 132 -26.94 -23.49 4.51
C ASP A 132 -27.94 -22.63 5.32
N ASP A 133 -29.02 -23.25 5.79
CA ASP A 133 -30.11 -22.61 6.53
C ASP A 133 -29.70 -22.14 7.95
N THR A 134 -28.45 -22.40 8.37
CA THR A 134 -27.91 -21.94 9.66
C THR A 134 -27.66 -20.43 9.65
N TRP A 135 -27.44 -19.83 8.47
CA TRP A 135 -27.27 -18.39 8.29
C TRP A 135 -28.59 -17.64 8.51
N LEU A 136 -28.67 -16.89 9.61
CA LEU A 136 -29.79 -16.01 9.96
C LEU A 136 -29.29 -14.84 10.80
N MET A 137 -28.70 -13.84 10.13
CA MET A 137 -27.99 -12.73 10.77
C MET A 137 -28.86 -11.52 11.13
N TYR A 138 -30.17 -11.71 11.19
CA TYR A 138 -31.13 -10.64 11.45
C TYR A 138 -32.33 -11.14 12.26
N ASN A 139 -33.00 -10.20 12.93
CA ASN A 139 -34.18 -10.47 13.76
C ASN A 139 -35.50 -10.39 12.96
N GLU A 140 -36.66 -10.60 13.62
CA GLU A 140 -37.99 -10.56 12.97
C GLU A 140 -38.37 -9.20 12.35
N ASN A 141 -37.72 -8.11 12.76
CA ASN A 141 -37.89 -6.77 12.18
C ASN A 141 -36.92 -6.49 11.03
N GLY A 142 -35.99 -7.42 10.76
CA GLY A 142 -34.92 -7.25 9.78
C GLY A 142 -33.69 -6.52 10.31
N ASP A 143 -33.60 -6.21 11.60
CA ASP A 143 -32.40 -5.58 12.17
C ASP A 143 -31.28 -6.63 12.22
N ILE A 144 -30.10 -6.26 11.71
CA ILE A 144 -28.95 -7.14 11.60
C ILE A 144 -28.23 -7.22 12.95
N PHE A 145 -27.75 -8.41 13.31
CA PHE A 145 -26.97 -8.61 14.53
C PHE A 145 -25.55 -8.11 14.32
N ILE A 146 -25.19 -6.98 14.93
CA ILE A 146 -23.88 -6.34 14.84
C ILE A 146 -23.22 -6.33 16.22
N THR A 147 -21.89 -6.50 16.27
CA THR A 147 -21.13 -6.32 17.53
C THR A 147 -21.13 -4.86 17.97
N GLU A 148 -21.54 -4.58 19.21
CA GLU A 148 -21.77 -3.19 19.68
C GLU A 148 -20.61 -2.60 20.49
N THR A 149 -19.74 -3.46 21.05
CA THR A 149 -18.67 -3.04 21.97
C THR A 149 -17.28 -3.52 21.55
N GLU A 150 -16.24 -2.91 22.12
CA GLU A 150 -14.86 -3.36 21.93
C GLU A 150 -14.68 -4.81 22.39
N GLU A 151 -15.35 -5.22 23.47
CA GLU A 151 -15.33 -6.60 23.97
C GLU A 151 -16.00 -7.56 23.00
N ASP A 152 -17.14 -7.17 22.41
CA ASP A 152 -17.82 -7.99 21.39
C ASP A 152 -16.96 -8.16 20.14
N CYS A 153 -16.37 -7.08 19.64
CA CYS A 153 -15.39 -7.11 18.55
C CYS A 153 -14.23 -8.06 18.90
N ALA A 154 -13.64 -7.97 20.10
CA ALA A 154 -12.55 -8.87 20.53
C ALA A 154 -12.98 -10.35 20.53
N ASN A 155 -14.19 -10.64 20.99
CA ASN A 155 -14.70 -12.01 21.13
C ASN A 155 -15.20 -12.61 19.81
N ALA A 156 -15.66 -11.78 18.88
CA ALA A 156 -16.12 -12.21 17.56
C ALA A 156 -15.03 -12.21 16.49
N ALA A 157 -13.98 -11.38 16.63
CA ALA A 157 -12.86 -11.27 15.69
C ALA A 157 -11.60 -12.03 16.17
N ASN A 158 -11.76 -13.24 16.73
CA ASN A 158 -10.64 -14.10 17.13
C ASN A 158 -10.82 -15.56 16.68
N PRO A 159 -9.76 -16.39 16.66
CA PRO A 159 -9.84 -17.77 16.14
C PRO A 159 -10.77 -18.72 16.89
N ASN A 160 -11.22 -18.38 18.10
CA ASN A 160 -12.11 -19.20 18.92
C ASN A 160 -13.38 -18.40 19.26
N VAL A 161 -14.15 -18.04 18.22
CA VAL A 161 -15.42 -17.33 18.36
C VAL A 161 -16.39 -18.12 19.24
N GLY A 162 -17.04 -17.43 20.18
CA GLY A 162 -18.07 -18.00 21.05
C GLY A 162 -19.39 -18.24 20.31
N GLU A 163 -20.15 -19.26 20.72
CA GLU A 163 -21.46 -19.60 20.15
C GLU A 163 -22.45 -18.42 20.22
N GLU A 164 -22.28 -17.53 21.20
CA GLU A 164 -23.09 -16.32 21.35
C GLU A 164 -22.93 -15.29 20.21
N TYR A 165 -21.86 -15.39 19.42
CA TYR A 165 -21.60 -14.53 18.26
C TYR A 165 -21.88 -15.23 16.93
N GLU A 166 -22.40 -16.47 16.93
CA GLU A 166 -22.91 -17.07 15.69
C GLU A 166 -23.99 -16.16 15.08
N ASN A 167 -23.96 -16.01 13.76
CA ASN A 167 -24.79 -15.13 12.97
C ASN A 167 -24.62 -13.62 13.23
N PHE A 168 -23.46 -13.18 13.73
CA PHE A 168 -23.13 -11.75 13.84
C PHE A 168 -22.33 -11.23 12.64
N CYS A 169 -22.72 -10.03 12.19
CA CYS A 169 -21.86 -9.17 11.40
C CYS A 169 -20.88 -8.49 12.35
N VAL A 170 -19.60 -8.79 12.20
CA VAL A 170 -18.52 -8.37 13.09
C VAL A 170 -17.99 -7.03 12.63
N GLU A 171 -18.15 -6.04 13.50
CA GLU A 171 -17.69 -4.68 13.31
C GLU A 171 -16.81 -4.26 14.50
N CYS A 172 -15.65 -3.69 14.18
CA CYS A 172 -14.75 -3.09 15.13
C CYS A 172 -14.65 -1.59 14.79
N LEU A 173 -14.88 -0.70 15.76
CA LEU A 173 -14.94 0.72 15.50
C LEU A 173 -13.55 1.39 15.51
N PRO A 174 -13.33 2.44 14.70
CA PRO A 174 -12.11 3.26 14.71
C PRO A 174 -11.65 3.70 16.09
N SER A 175 -12.59 4.03 16.98
CA SER A 175 -12.29 4.48 18.34
C SER A 175 -11.54 3.45 19.18
N TYR A 176 -11.64 2.16 18.85
CA TYR A 176 -11.00 1.08 19.61
C TYR A 176 -9.49 0.99 19.34
N VAL A 177 -9.03 1.55 18.20
CA VAL A 177 -7.63 1.49 17.76
C VAL A 177 -7.00 2.86 17.57
N ALA A 178 -7.66 3.93 18.05
CA ALA A 178 -7.20 5.32 17.85
C ALA A 178 -5.79 5.60 18.39
N ASP A 179 -5.39 4.92 19.46
CA ASP A 179 -4.07 5.05 20.08
C ASP A 179 -3.05 4.00 19.59
N LEU A 180 -3.46 3.08 18.71
CA LEU A 180 -2.62 2.01 18.21
C LEU A 180 -1.77 2.51 17.02
N THR A 181 -0.46 2.25 17.12
CA THR A 181 0.48 2.48 16.03
C THR A 181 1.12 1.17 15.58
N GLN A 182 1.47 1.11 14.30
CA GLN A 182 2.25 0.04 13.71
C GLN A 182 3.60 0.55 13.23
N THR A 183 4.60 -0.33 13.25
CA THR A 183 5.95 0.01 12.81
C THR A 183 6.42 -1.02 11.79
N TYR A 184 6.88 -0.53 10.64
CA TYR A 184 7.39 -1.34 9.54
C TYR A 184 8.79 -0.91 9.14
N LEU A 185 9.56 -1.84 8.60
CA LEU A 185 10.85 -1.56 7.97
C LEU A 185 10.78 -1.94 6.50
N ILE A 186 11.18 -1.02 5.63
CA ILE A 186 11.39 -1.29 4.20
C ILE A 186 12.81 -0.82 3.80
N PRO A 187 13.56 -1.58 2.99
CA PRO A 187 14.86 -1.14 2.51
C PRO A 187 14.71 0.13 1.67
N ILE A 188 15.61 1.10 1.85
CA ILE A 188 15.60 2.33 1.03
C ILE A 188 15.93 1.99 -0.43
N THR A 189 16.93 1.14 -0.65
CA THR A 189 17.29 0.61 -1.97
C THR A 189 16.96 -0.87 -2.01
N PRO A 190 15.93 -1.29 -2.77
CA PRO A 190 15.55 -2.70 -2.88
C PRO A 190 16.71 -3.56 -3.40
N VAL A 191 16.79 -4.81 -2.92
CA VAL A 191 17.81 -5.77 -3.35
C VAL A 191 17.13 -6.97 -3.96
N LYS A 192 17.28 -7.15 -5.28
CA LYS A 192 16.71 -8.29 -6.00
C LYS A 192 17.39 -9.59 -5.58
N LEU A 193 16.58 -10.61 -5.27
CA LEU A 193 17.03 -11.95 -4.90
C LEU A 193 17.22 -12.82 -6.14
N SER A 194 18.07 -13.84 -6.00
CA SER A 194 18.25 -14.87 -7.05
C SER A 194 17.12 -15.90 -7.10
N SER A 195 16.30 -15.96 -6.05
CA SER A 195 15.10 -16.79 -5.93
C SER A 195 14.08 -16.06 -5.08
N SER A 196 12.80 -16.17 -5.43
CA SER A 196 11.71 -15.57 -4.67
C SER A 196 11.59 -16.18 -3.27
N GLU A 197 11.19 -15.36 -2.31
CA GLU A 197 10.86 -15.76 -0.95
C GLU A 197 9.34 -15.82 -0.76
N ASN A 198 8.87 -16.89 -0.11
CA ASN A 198 7.45 -17.06 0.20
C ASN A 198 7.07 -16.27 1.45
N PHE A 199 5.90 -15.64 1.41
CA PHE A 199 5.32 -14.99 2.57
C PHE A 199 4.99 -15.96 3.71
N GLY A 200 5.01 -15.44 4.94
CA GLY A 200 4.36 -16.09 6.07
C GLY A 200 2.86 -15.78 6.12
N GLY A 201 2.16 -16.48 7.01
CA GLY A 201 0.70 -16.38 7.15
C GLY A 201 -0.06 -17.14 6.06
N ASP A 202 -1.35 -16.83 5.92
CA ASP A 202 -2.19 -17.41 4.88
C ASP A 202 -1.78 -16.91 3.48
N GLY A 203 -2.24 -17.62 2.44
CA GLY A 203 -2.02 -17.29 1.04
C GLY A 203 -1.11 -18.24 0.26
N PRO A 204 -0.85 -17.91 -1.02
CA PRO A 204 -0.07 -18.76 -1.92
C PRO A 204 1.37 -18.98 -1.43
N GLY A 205 1.94 -20.14 -1.76
CA GLY A 205 3.36 -20.44 -1.53
C GLY A 205 3.68 -20.96 -0.12
N GLY A 206 3.13 -20.36 0.93
CA GLY A 206 3.31 -20.76 2.34
C GLY A 206 4.77 -20.82 2.79
N GLY A 207 5.20 -19.86 3.61
CA GLY A 207 6.60 -19.68 4.00
C GLY A 207 6.81 -19.17 5.41
N ASN A 208 8.06 -18.78 5.69
CA ASN A 208 8.47 -18.15 6.95
C ASN A 208 8.86 -16.68 6.75
N GLY A 209 8.55 -16.11 5.59
CA GLY A 209 8.77 -14.69 5.30
C GLY A 209 7.82 -13.78 6.09
N PRO A 210 7.81 -12.48 5.78
CA PRO A 210 6.88 -11.54 6.41
C PRO A 210 5.44 -11.92 6.06
N SER A 211 4.48 -11.59 6.94
CA SER A 211 3.05 -11.68 6.60
C SER A 211 2.56 -10.41 5.89
N VAL A 212 3.20 -9.28 6.12
CA VAL A 212 2.85 -8.02 5.45
C VAL A 212 3.35 -8.05 4.02
N ARG A 213 2.47 -7.76 3.06
CA ARG A 213 2.77 -7.76 1.63
C ARG A 213 3.40 -6.45 1.18
N GLY A 214 2.92 -5.34 1.73
CA GLY A 214 3.41 -4.00 1.44
C GLY A 214 2.77 -2.94 2.32
N ILE A 215 3.14 -1.69 2.09
CA ILE A 215 2.66 -0.51 2.82
C ILE A 215 2.13 0.50 1.81
N ALA A 216 0.90 0.96 2.02
CA ALA A 216 0.27 2.03 1.26
C ALA A 216 0.87 3.41 1.65
N PHE A 217 0.67 4.43 0.82
CA PHE A 217 1.20 5.77 1.09
C PHE A 217 0.66 6.41 2.38
N ASN A 218 -0.53 6.01 2.82
CA ASN A 218 -1.11 6.42 4.10
C ASN A 218 -0.59 5.63 5.32
N GLY A 219 0.39 4.74 5.12
CA GLY A 219 1.03 3.94 6.17
C GLY A 219 0.27 2.67 6.56
N VAL A 220 -0.93 2.45 6.03
CA VAL A 220 -1.71 1.23 6.27
C VAL A 220 -1.07 0.06 5.52
N ARG A 221 -1.02 -1.11 6.16
CA ARG A 221 -0.44 -2.31 5.55
C ARG A 221 -1.41 -2.98 4.58
N TYR A 222 -0.86 -3.52 3.50
CA TYR A 222 -1.45 -4.59 2.71
C TYR A 222 -1.10 -5.91 3.38
N ASP A 223 -2.08 -6.58 3.98
CA ASP A 223 -1.85 -7.75 4.84
C ASP A 223 -1.91 -9.08 4.07
N ALA A 224 -1.59 -10.15 4.77
CA ALA A 224 -1.90 -11.50 4.31
C ALA A 224 -3.42 -11.67 4.12
N PRO A 225 -3.85 -12.59 3.24
CA PRO A 225 -5.25 -12.96 3.07
C PRO A 225 -6.01 -13.10 4.39
N ALA A 226 -7.22 -12.56 4.44
CA ALA A 226 -8.10 -12.77 5.58
C ALA A 226 -8.48 -14.26 5.66
N PRO A 227 -8.59 -14.84 6.87
CA PRO A 227 -8.94 -16.24 7.04
C PRO A 227 -10.46 -16.46 6.86
N THR A 228 -10.98 -16.24 5.65
CA THR A 228 -12.42 -16.31 5.32
C THR A 228 -13.04 -17.65 5.69
N ASP A 229 -12.31 -18.76 5.49
CA ASP A 229 -12.76 -20.10 5.91
C ASP A 229 -13.01 -20.19 7.43
N ALA A 230 -12.18 -19.53 8.25
CA ALA A 230 -12.35 -19.53 9.70
C ALA A 230 -13.52 -18.63 10.13
N ILE A 231 -13.70 -17.50 9.45
CA ILE A 231 -14.81 -16.56 9.68
C ILE A 231 -16.15 -17.27 9.38
N LEU A 232 -16.28 -17.83 8.18
CA LEU A 232 -17.47 -18.55 7.75
C LEU A 232 -17.71 -19.82 8.59
N GLY A 233 -16.64 -20.51 9.01
CA GLY A 233 -16.72 -21.69 9.87
C GLY A 233 -17.24 -21.40 11.29
N ALA A 234 -17.22 -20.14 11.73
CA ALA A 234 -17.80 -19.68 12.99
C ALA A 234 -19.21 -19.08 12.82
N TYR A 235 -19.80 -19.15 11.62
CA TYR A 235 -21.03 -18.46 11.26
C TYR A 235 -21.00 -16.96 11.54
N THR A 236 -19.84 -16.33 11.42
CA THR A 236 -19.73 -14.87 11.46
C THR A 236 -19.44 -14.32 10.08
N LEU A 237 -19.75 -13.04 9.88
CA LEU A 237 -19.30 -12.28 8.72
C LEU A 237 -18.45 -11.13 9.24
N ALA A 238 -17.26 -10.91 8.70
CA ALA A 238 -16.39 -9.80 9.10
C ALA A 238 -16.02 -8.95 7.87
N PRO A 239 -16.97 -8.13 7.36
CA PRO A 239 -16.78 -7.39 6.12
C PRO A 239 -15.51 -6.55 6.11
N PHE A 240 -15.01 -6.29 4.92
CA PHE A 240 -14.08 -5.18 4.67
C PHE A 240 -14.91 -3.95 4.33
N ASP A 241 -14.38 -2.75 4.53
CA ASP A 241 -15.02 -1.55 3.99
C ASP A 241 -14.75 -1.43 2.49
N ASP A 242 -15.32 -0.40 1.85
CA ASP A 242 -15.10 -0.14 0.42
C ASP A 242 -13.64 0.13 0.05
N ALA A 243 -12.80 0.51 1.01
CA ALA A 243 -11.36 0.64 0.81
C ALA A 243 -10.63 -0.71 0.87
N GLY A 244 -11.34 -1.81 1.12
CA GLY A 244 -10.82 -3.16 1.17
C GLY A 244 -10.14 -3.48 2.50
N GLY A 245 -10.44 -2.73 3.57
CA GLY A 245 -9.81 -2.91 4.88
C GLY A 245 -10.79 -3.08 6.04
N HIS A 246 -10.28 -3.59 7.15
CA HIS A 246 -11.05 -3.69 8.40
C HIS A 246 -10.15 -3.54 9.62
N ILE A 247 -10.77 -3.48 10.79
CA ILE A 247 -10.07 -3.28 12.07
C ILE A 247 -9.89 -4.60 12.79
N ASN A 248 -8.67 -4.83 13.28
CA ASN A 248 -8.40 -5.81 14.33
C ASN A 248 -7.72 -5.11 15.51
N LEU A 249 -8.09 -5.47 16.74
CA LEU A 249 -7.62 -4.75 17.94
C LEU A 249 -6.10 -4.83 18.19
N ASN A 250 -5.42 -5.81 17.59
CA ASN A 250 -3.95 -5.94 17.68
C ASN A 250 -3.23 -5.33 16.47
N ALA A 251 -3.84 -5.42 15.30
CA ALA A 251 -3.25 -4.99 14.03
C ALA A 251 -3.61 -3.55 13.63
N GLY A 252 -4.68 -2.99 14.18
CA GLY A 252 -5.28 -1.77 13.70
C GLY A 252 -6.08 -1.99 12.42
N TYR A 253 -6.35 -0.89 11.72
CA TYR A 253 -6.92 -0.93 10.38
C TYR A 253 -5.87 -1.43 9.37
N HIS A 254 -6.25 -2.36 8.50
CA HIS A 254 -5.38 -2.97 7.49
C HIS A 254 -6.17 -3.45 6.28
N TYR A 255 -5.53 -3.49 5.11
CA TYR A 255 -6.15 -3.87 3.85
C TYR A 255 -5.97 -5.36 3.54
N HIS A 256 -7.01 -5.96 2.97
CA HIS A 256 -7.04 -7.29 2.37
C HIS A 256 -7.33 -7.27 0.86
N ALA A 257 -7.77 -6.11 0.35
CA ALA A 257 -7.97 -5.87 -1.08
C ALA A 257 -7.53 -4.47 -1.50
N ALA A 258 -7.07 -4.31 -2.74
CA ALA A 258 -6.77 -3.02 -3.35
C ALA A 258 -7.95 -2.57 -4.23
N THR A 259 -8.92 -1.85 -3.65
CA THR A 259 -10.16 -1.45 -4.35
C THR A 259 -10.05 -0.13 -5.11
N GLY A 260 -8.97 0.62 -4.88
CA GLY A 260 -8.69 1.89 -5.52
C GLY A 260 -9.23 3.12 -4.78
N VAL A 261 -9.71 2.96 -3.54
CA VAL A 261 -10.16 4.08 -2.69
C VAL A 261 -9.00 4.82 -2.05
N ASN A 262 -7.99 4.09 -1.55
CA ASN A 262 -6.80 4.69 -0.95
C ASN A 262 -5.95 5.40 -2.01
N THR A 263 -5.03 6.27 -1.58
CA THR A 263 -4.23 7.12 -2.48
C THR A 263 -3.55 6.32 -3.60
N GLN A 264 -3.81 6.73 -4.85
CA GLN A 264 -3.19 6.18 -6.04
C GLN A 264 -2.44 7.28 -6.80
N LEU A 265 -1.21 6.98 -7.21
CA LEU A 265 -0.38 7.89 -8.00
C LEU A 265 -0.41 7.46 -9.47
N ALA A 266 -1.20 8.20 -10.25
CA ALA A 266 -1.32 7.98 -11.69
C ALA A 266 0.05 8.03 -12.39
N GLN A 267 0.19 7.23 -13.44
CA GLN A 267 1.43 7.15 -14.24
C GLN A 267 1.20 7.80 -15.61
N ASP A 268 2.12 8.65 -16.04
CA ASP A 268 1.96 9.46 -17.26
C ASP A 268 2.04 8.64 -18.57
N ASP A 269 2.53 7.40 -18.49
CA ASP A 269 2.75 6.50 -19.63
C ASP A 269 1.64 5.45 -19.82
N GLY A 270 0.53 5.56 -19.06
CA GLY A 270 -0.59 4.62 -19.12
C GLY A 270 -0.37 3.34 -18.33
N HIS A 271 0.67 3.29 -17.49
CA HIS A 271 0.84 2.20 -16.53
C HIS A 271 -0.21 2.26 -15.40
N ALA A 272 -0.48 1.13 -14.75
CA ALA A 272 -1.31 1.11 -13.54
C ALA A 272 -0.76 2.09 -12.49
N ALA A 273 -1.65 2.70 -11.71
CA ALA A 273 -1.27 3.66 -10.70
C ALA A 273 -0.42 3.00 -9.60
N MET A 274 0.57 3.72 -9.07
CA MET A 274 1.33 3.27 -7.91
C MET A 274 0.46 3.42 -6.67
N ILE A 275 0.46 2.42 -5.80
CA ILE A 275 -0.38 2.36 -4.59
C ILE A 275 0.44 2.21 -3.30
N GLY A 276 1.76 2.11 -3.42
CA GLY A 276 2.68 2.01 -2.29
C GLY A 276 3.95 1.27 -2.65
N TYR A 277 4.53 0.61 -1.65
CA TYR A 277 5.72 -0.23 -1.78
C TYR A 277 5.46 -1.62 -1.20
N ALA A 278 5.98 -2.66 -1.85
CA ALA A 278 6.05 -3.98 -1.25
C ALA A 278 7.01 -3.95 -0.04
N ILE A 279 6.92 -4.92 0.86
CA ILE A 279 7.72 -4.92 2.09
C ILE A 279 9.23 -5.08 1.84
N ASP A 280 9.63 -5.50 0.64
CA ASP A 280 11.00 -5.55 0.14
C ASP A 280 11.47 -4.24 -0.54
N GLY A 281 10.63 -3.20 -0.52
CA GLY A 281 10.90 -1.87 -1.04
C GLY A 281 10.66 -1.69 -2.54
N HIS A 282 10.35 -2.74 -3.31
CA HIS A 282 9.99 -2.55 -4.72
C HIS A 282 8.64 -1.83 -4.86
N GLY A 283 8.49 -1.07 -5.94
CA GLY A 283 7.25 -0.33 -6.19
C GLY A 283 6.05 -1.28 -6.29
N PHE A 284 4.91 -0.85 -5.76
CA PHE A 284 3.68 -1.63 -5.75
C PHE A 284 2.55 -0.86 -6.43
N TYR A 285 1.95 -1.49 -7.43
CA TYR A 285 1.01 -0.87 -8.36
C TYR A 285 -0.36 -1.55 -8.32
N ALA A 286 -1.40 -0.81 -8.70
CA ALA A 286 -2.74 -1.33 -8.85
C ALA A 286 -2.80 -2.47 -9.88
N GLN A 287 -3.86 -3.29 -9.80
CA GLN A 287 -4.06 -4.39 -10.74
C GLN A 287 -4.24 -3.89 -12.18
N LEU A 288 -5.06 -2.85 -12.36
CA LEU A 288 -5.49 -2.39 -13.68
C LEU A 288 -4.95 -0.98 -13.97
N ASP A 289 -4.66 -0.73 -15.25
CA ASP A 289 -4.44 0.62 -15.77
C ASP A 289 -5.74 1.45 -15.82
N ALA A 290 -5.63 2.72 -16.22
CA ALA A 290 -6.78 3.63 -16.30
C ALA A 290 -7.81 3.19 -17.37
N GLU A 291 -7.41 2.33 -18.31
CA GLU A 291 -8.24 1.73 -19.34
C GLU A 291 -8.86 0.38 -18.93
N GLY A 292 -8.55 -0.11 -17.71
CA GLY A 292 -9.07 -1.36 -17.17
C GLY A 292 -8.32 -2.62 -17.63
N ASN A 293 -7.09 -2.48 -18.12
CA ASN A 293 -6.27 -3.63 -18.52
C ASN A 293 -5.31 -4.04 -17.42
N GLU A 294 -5.19 -5.35 -17.21
CA GLU A 294 -4.15 -5.93 -16.37
C GLU A 294 -2.83 -6.02 -17.16
N PRO A 295 -1.68 -5.71 -16.56
CA PRO A 295 -0.38 -5.85 -17.23
C PRO A 295 -0.13 -7.29 -17.64
N THR A 296 0.52 -7.44 -18.80
CA THR A 296 0.94 -8.75 -19.29
C THR A 296 2.37 -9.07 -18.85
N GLY A 297 2.69 -10.37 -18.77
CA GLY A 297 4.06 -10.81 -18.51
C GLY A 297 4.49 -10.74 -17.05
N LEU A 298 3.53 -10.71 -16.12
CA LEU A 298 3.79 -10.89 -14.70
C LEU A 298 4.41 -12.28 -14.44
N ASP A 299 5.36 -12.32 -13.52
CA ASP A 299 5.95 -13.53 -12.98
C ASP A 299 5.07 -14.18 -11.90
N ASP A 300 5.55 -15.26 -11.30
CA ASP A 300 4.82 -16.02 -10.28
C ASP A 300 4.52 -15.17 -9.02
N CYS A 301 5.30 -14.11 -8.75
CA CYS A 301 5.09 -13.17 -7.64
C CYS A 301 4.17 -12.00 -8.00
N ARG A 302 3.60 -11.99 -9.22
CA ARG A 302 2.83 -10.87 -9.80
C ARG A 302 3.66 -9.61 -10.04
N GLY A 303 4.95 -9.75 -10.32
CA GLY A 303 5.79 -8.62 -10.72
C GLY A 303 6.39 -8.78 -12.11
N HIS A 304 6.96 -7.69 -12.62
CA HIS A 304 7.74 -7.68 -13.85
C HIS A 304 8.73 -6.51 -13.82
N GLU A 305 9.52 -6.35 -14.88
CA GLU A 305 10.55 -5.33 -14.97
C GLU A 305 10.43 -4.51 -16.27
N ASP A 306 10.60 -3.19 -16.16
CA ASP A 306 10.70 -2.27 -17.29
C ASP A 306 11.84 -1.24 -17.12
N GLU A 307 12.12 -0.47 -18.16
CA GLU A 307 13.23 0.51 -18.19
C GLU A 307 12.95 1.80 -17.38
N THR A 308 11.72 1.99 -16.90
CA THR A 308 11.27 3.20 -16.18
C THR A 308 11.22 2.97 -14.68
N ARG A 309 10.75 1.80 -14.26
CA ARG A 309 10.40 1.44 -12.88
C ARG A 309 11.36 0.41 -12.29
N GLY A 310 12.11 -0.29 -13.15
CA GLY A 310 12.82 -1.50 -12.72
C GLY A 310 11.83 -2.61 -12.38
N TYR A 311 12.23 -3.55 -11.52
CA TYR A 311 11.33 -4.58 -11.04
C TYR A 311 10.29 -4.01 -10.06
N HIS A 312 9.01 -4.32 -10.29
CA HIS A 312 7.88 -3.87 -9.48
C HIS A 312 6.71 -4.84 -9.54
N TYR A 313 5.78 -4.72 -8.59
CA TYR A 313 4.65 -5.62 -8.43
C TYR A 313 3.30 -4.99 -8.81
N HIS A 314 2.35 -5.84 -9.16
CA HIS A 314 0.95 -5.48 -9.36
C HIS A 314 0.03 -6.24 -8.43
N ALA A 315 -0.88 -5.52 -7.77
CA ALA A 315 -1.91 -6.10 -6.93
C ALA A 315 -2.76 -7.09 -7.73
N ASP A 316 -3.24 -8.13 -7.05
CA ASP A 316 -4.20 -9.06 -7.60
C ASP A 316 -5.62 -8.46 -7.61
N ALA A 317 -6.55 -9.15 -8.27
CA ALA A 317 -7.94 -8.77 -8.24
C ALA A 317 -8.46 -8.72 -6.78
N PRO A 318 -9.20 -7.68 -6.36
CA PRO A 318 -9.70 -7.55 -5.00
C PRO A 318 -10.34 -8.83 -4.42
N GLY A 319 -11.18 -9.50 -5.22
CA GLY A 319 -11.88 -10.74 -4.83
C GLY A 319 -10.97 -11.95 -4.60
N SER A 320 -9.69 -11.88 -4.95
CA SER A 320 -8.72 -12.97 -4.72
C SER A 320 -8.34 -13.11 -3.25
N ASN A 321 -8.68 -12.12 -2.41
CA ASN A 321 -8.26 -12.03 -1.02
C ASN A 321 -6.74 -12.14 -0.91
N ASN A 322 -6.01 -11.51 -1.84
CA ASN A 322 -4.56 -11.50 -1.89
C ASN A 322 -4.06 -10.28 -2.68
N PHE A 323 -2.78 -9.95 -2.50
CA PHE A 323 -2.12 -8.85 -3.20
C PHE A 323 -1.06 -9.33 -4.18
N ILE A 324 -0.07 -10.07 -3.66
CA ILE A 324 1.08 -10.62 -4.39
C ILE A 324 1.45 -11.97 -3.77
N ASN A 325 2.08 -12.86 -4.54
CA ASN A 325 2.26 -14.26 -4.13
C ASN A 325 3.58 -14.53 -3.39
N CYS A 326 4.61 -13.73 -3.67
CA CYS A 326 5.95 -13.88 -3.09
C CYS A 326 6.75 -12.56 -3.22
N LEU A 327 7.97 -12.55 -2.67
CA LEU A 327 8.90 -11.44 -2.79
C LEU A 327 10.11 -11.86 -3.64
N ASN A 328 10.40 -11.10 -4.68
CA ASN A 328 11.65 -11.14 -5.43
C ASN A 328 12.72 -10.19 -4.87
N GLY A 329 12.42 -9.37 -3.87
CA GLY A 329 13.39 -8.55 -3.15
C GLY A 329 13.68 -9.04 -1.72
N ALA A 330 14.85 -8.67 -1.20
CA ALA A 330 15.24 -8.93 0.17
C ALA A 330 14.50 -7.97 1.13
N TYR A 331 13.63 -8.51 1.98
CA TYR A 331 12.93 -7.74 3.02
C TYR A 331 13.79 -7.53 4.28
N ALA A 332 13.47 -6.53 5.09
CA ALA A 332 14.13 -6.27 6.37
C ALA A 332 13.71 -7.28 7.46
N ASN A 333 14.69 -7.86 8.18
CA ASN A 333 14.45 -8.79 9.30
C ASN A 333 13.98 -8.10 10.58
#